data_AF-A0A7V3SNW2-F1
#
_entry.id   AF-A0A7V3SNW2-F1
#
_cell.length_a   1.000
_cell.length_b   1.000
_cell.length_c   1.000
_cell.angle_alpha   90.00
_cell.angle_beta   90.00
_cell.angle_gamma   90.00
#
_symmetry.space_group_name_H-M   'P 1'
#
loop_
_entity.id
_entity.type
_entity.pdbx_description
1 polymer ?
#
loop_
_entity_poly.entity_id
_entity_poly.type
_entity_poly.pdbx_seq_one_letter_code
_entity_poly.pdbx_strand_id
1 'polypeptide(L)'
;MSFKTILQRVFAAGALAVAVSPMALGAVVNTTGAVVQIAPPPSVMPNVNEDNDHIWLFTEKLGYTLTSPLAVNVTAPGFYNNYTGLLSTLPAGLRVDVYYMRFDPGPTTTKNGSVTFDTPILGIIVHRSELHNSNYLGVSGTAYPGITHSSLIGLENSQDKITLSGDMKTLTVDWRASSPGDRIRIITLSAIPEPTSLLLFAAGLAGAGLGVHRRRRA
;
A
#
# COMPACT_ATOMS: atom_id res chain seq x y z
N MET A 1 -0.96 69.91 -31.78
CA MET A 1 -0.02 68.85 -32.22
C MET A 1 0.65 68.28 -30.97
N SER A 2 0.78 66.95 -30.88
CA SER A 2 1.39 66.12 -29.80
C SER A 2 0.45 65.70 -28.65
N PHE A 3 -0.23 64.54 -28.67
CA PHE A 3 0.16 63.12 -28.46
C PHE A 3 0.47 62.68 -27.00
N LYS A 4 -0.51 61.94 -26.42
CA LYS A 4 -0.43 60.80 -25.47
C LYS A 4 0.32 61.01 -24.12
N THR A 5 -0.22 60.61 -22.97
CA THR A 5 -0.17 59.20 -22.53
C THR A 5 -1.09 58.94 -21.31
N ILE A 6 -1.84 57.85 -21.39
CA ILE A 6 -2.73 57.27 -20.38
C ILE A 6 -1.87 56.52 -19.36
N LEU A 7 -1.94 56.84 -18.05
CA LEU A 7 -1.33 56.02 -17.01
C LEU A 7 -2.33 54.94 -16.55
N GLN A 8 -2.01 53.69 -16.89
CA GLN A 8 -2.72 52.49 -16.50
C GLN A 8 -2.66 52.27 -14.98
N ARG A 9 -3.81 51.99 -14.37
CA ARG A 9 -3.88 51.46 -12.99
C ARG A 9 -3.45 50.00 -13.01
N VAL A 10 -2.32 49.68 -12.38
CA VAL A 10 -1.88 48.31 -12.15
C VAL A 10 -2.72 47.74 -11.01
N PHE A 11 -3.63 46.81 -11.31
CA PHE A 11 -4.21 45.92 -10.31
C PHE A 11 -3.30 44.71 -10.15
N ALA A 12 -2.54 44.63 -9.06
CA ALA A 12 -1.87 43.41 -8.66
C ALA A 12 -2.92 42.41 -8.17
N ALA A 13 -3.26 41.43 -9.02
CA ALA A 13 -4.00 40.26 -8.59
C ALA A 13 -3.00 39.29 -7.95
N GLY A 14 -2.99 39.23 -6.61
CA GLY A 14 -2.24 38.22 -5.88
C GLY A 14 -2.86 36.85 -6.12
N ALA A 15 -2.21 36.01 -6.91
CA ALA A 15 -2.57 34.60 -7.02
C ALA A 15 -2.10 33.90 -5.74
N LEU A 16 -3.05 33.52 -4.88
CA LEU A 16 -2.77 32.65 -3.74
C LEU A 16 -2.53 31.23 -4.29
N ALA A 17 -1.27 30.83 -4.41
CA ALA A 17 -0.92 29.45 -4.73
C ALA A 17 -1.21 28.57 -3.51
N VAL A 18 -2.35 27.86 -3.53
CA VAL A 18 -2.60 26.79 -2.56
C VAL A 18 -1.77 25.59 -3.00
N ALA A 19 -0.68 25.33 -2.28
CA ALA A 19 0.09 24.10 -2.45
C ALA A 19 -0.80 22.92 -2.05
N VAL A 20 -1.25 22.15 -3.03
CA VAL A 20 -1.93 20.88 -2.77
C VAL A 20 -0.82 19.87 -2.52
N SER A 21 -0.56 19.57 -1.25
CA SER A 21 0.26 18.39 -0.91
C SER A 21 -0.49 17.16 -1.43
N PRO A 22 0.13 16.28 -2.24
CA PRO A 22 -0.47 14.99 -2.53
C PRO A 22 -0.55 14.23 -1.20
N MET A 23 -1.74 14.08 -0.64
CA MET A 23 -1.97 13.11 0.42
C MET A 23 -1.68 11.73 -0.15
N ALA A 24 -0.86 10.95 0.57
CA ALA A 24 -0.37 9.66 0.14
C ALA A 24 -1.52 8.75 -0.33
N LEU A 25 -1.40 8.24 -1.55
CA LEU A 25 -2.07 7.00 -1.94
C LEU A 25 -1.57 5.93 -0.96
N GLY A 26 -2.47 5.10 -0.41
CA GLY A 26 -2.24 4.27 0.76
C GLY A 26 -0.81 3.75 0.85
N ALA A 27 -0.13 4.14 1.93
CA ALA A 27 1.31 4.05 2.05
C ALA A 27 1.71 3.25 3.29
N VAL A 28 2.86 2.59 3.16
CA VAL A 28 3.63 2.11 4.31
C VAL A 28 4.03 3.34 5.13
N VAL A 29 3.51 3.44 6.35
CA VAL A 29 3.81 4.51 7.30
C VAL A 29 5.18 4.29 7.93
N ASN A 30 5.47 3.04 8.31
CA ASN A 30 6.71 2.69 8.97
C ASN A 30 7.02 1.20 8.80
N THR A 31 8.30 0.85 8.83
CA THR A 31 8.77 -0.53 9.01
C THR A 31 9.73 -0.61 10.19
N THR A 32 9.83 -1.78 10.81
CA THR A 32 10.79 -2.02 11.91
C THR A 32 11.44 -3.39 11.79
N GLY A 33 12.53 -3.60 12.53
CA GLY A 33 13.27 -4.87 12.55
C GLY A 33 13.88 -5.17 11.18
N ALA A 34 13.73 -6.42 10.73
CA ALA A 34 14.24 -6.88 9.44
C ALA A 34 13.38 -6.45 8.24
N VAL A 35 12.21 -5.84 8.45
CA VAL A 35 11.33 -5.45 7.35
C VAL A 35 11.86 -4.20 6.66
N VAL A 36 12.20 -4.33 5.38
CA VAL A 36 12.71 -3.24 4.54
C VAL A 36 11.83 -3.09 3.30
N GLN A 37 11.31 -1.88 3.10
CA GLN A 37 10.58 -1.57 1.89
C GLN A 37 11.55 -1.30 0.73
N ILE A 38 11.31 -1.96 -0.41
CA ILE A 38 12.10 -1.84 -1.64
C ILE A 38 11.19 -1.51 -2.84
N ALA A 39 11.81 -1.11 -3.95
CA ALA A 39 11.13 -1.10 -5.24
C ALA A 39 10.84 -2.55 -5.70
N PRO A 40 9.79 -2.78 -6.51
CA PRO A 40 9.51 -4.11 -7.04
C PRO A 40 10.73 -4.71 -7.75
N PRO A 41 11.21 -5.89 -7.33
CA PRO A 41 12.37 -6.52 -7.97
C PRO A 41 11.97 -7.17 -9.30
N PRO A 42 12.91 -7.45 -10.21
CA PRO A 42 12.62 -8.20 -11.45
C PRO A 42 12.13 -9.64 -11.20
N SER A 43 12.39 -10.20 -10.02
CA SER A 43 12.00 -11.56 -9.65
C SER A 43 11.87 -11.73 -8.14
N VAL A 44 10.87 -12.49 -7.73
CA VAL A 44 10.70 -13.05 -6.38
C VAL A 44 10.67 -14.59 -6.39
N MET A 45 11.17 -15.19 -7.48
CA MET A 45 11.28 -16.65 -7.62
C MET A 45 12.18 -17.24 -6.51
N PRO A 46 11.89 -18.47 -6.04
CA PRO A 46 12.76 -19.20 -5.13
C PRO A 46 14.21 -19.30 -5.61
N ASN A 47 15.17 -19.23 -4.67
CA ASN A 47 16.61 -19.28 -4.95
C ASN A 47 17.11 -18.16 -5.87
N VAL A 48 16.32 -17.11 -6.06
CA VAL A 48 16.69 -15.91 -6.80
C VAL A 48 16.65 -14.74 -5.83
N ASN A 49 17.74 -13.97 -5.77
CA ASN A 49 17.88 -12.83 -4.87
C ASN A 49 17.64 -13.23 -3.40
N GLU A 50 18.39 -14.23 -2.93
CA GLU A 50 18.40 -14.65 -1.53
C GLU A 50 19.03 -13.57 -0.64
N ASP A 51 18.47 -13.37 0.56
CA ASP A 51 18.93 -12.40 1.53
C ASP A 51 18.75 -12.97 2.95
N ASN A 52 19.84 -13.02 3.70
CA ASN A 52 19.87 -13.65 5.03
C ASN A 52 19.39 -12.73 6.14
N ASP A 53 19.25 -11.43 5.86
CA ASP A 53 19.11 -10.39 6.86
C ASP A 53 17.80 -9.61 6.76
N HIS A 54 17.23 -9.50 5.58
CA HIS A 54 16.08 -8.64 5.34
C HIS A 54 14.83 -9.40 4.91
N ILE A 55 13.70 -8.97 5.46
CA ILE A 55 12.35 -9.30 5.00
C ILE A 55 11.93 -8.19 4.04
N TRP A 56 11.90 -8.49 2.75
CA TRP A 56 11.61 -7.48 1.73
C TRP A 56 10.12 -7.25 1.60
N LEU A 57 9.72 -5.99 1.57
CA LEU A 57 8.36 -5.54 1.32
C LEU A 57 8.36 -4.65 0.07
N PHE A 58 7.43 -4.86 -0.85
CA PHE A 58 7.23 -3.91 -1.95
C PHE A 58 5.76 -3.79 -2.33
N THR A 59 5.41 -2.65 -2.91
CA THR A 59 4.06 -2.36 -3.39
C THR A 59 3.84 -3.03 -4.74
N GLU A 60 2.75 -3.78 -4.88
CA GLU A 60 2.36 -4.43 -6.14
C GLU A 60 1.35 -3.60 -6.94
N LYS A 61 0.31 -3.09 -6.28
CA LYS A 61 -0.71 -2.23 -6.89
C LYS A 61 -1.22 -1.21 -5.88
N LEU A 62 -1.55 -0.02 -6.38
CA LEU A 62 -2.26 1.01 -5.62
C LEU A 62 -3.58 1.33 -6.31
N GLY A 63 -4.65 1.53 -5.54
CA GLY A 63 -5.95 1.97 -6.03
C GLY A 63 -6.67 0.95 -6.91
N TYR A 64 -6.34 -0.34 -6.81
CA TYR A 64 -6.87 -1.39 -7.68
C TYR A 64 -8.26 -1.82 -7.25
N THR A 65 -9.23 -1.82 -8.18
CA THR A 65 -10.56 -2.36 -7.91
C THR A 65 -10.59 -3.86 -8.21
N LEU A 66 -10.89 -4.68 -7.20
CA LEU A 66 -11.04 -6.12 -7.37
C LEU A 66 -12.14 -6.44 -8.40
N THR A 67 -11.78 -7.10 -9.49
CA THR A 67 -12.72 -7.47 -10.56
C THR A 67 -13.49 -8.75 -10.27
N SER A 68 -13.01 -9.55 -9.32
CA SER A 68 -13.61 -10.79 -8.84
C SER A 68 -13.37 -10.92 -7.33
N PRO A 69 -14.11 -11.79 -6.62
CA PRO A 69 -13.80 -12.09 -5.23
C PRO A 69 -12.35 -12.60 -5.10
N LEU A 70 -11.63 -12.11 -4.09
CA LEU A 70 -10.25 -12.48 -3.80
C LEU A 70 -10.20 -13.35 -2.55
N ALA A 71 -9.74 -14.59 -2.70
CA ALA A 71 -9.49 -15.48 -1.57
C ALA A 71 -8.30 -14.95 -0.74
N VAL A 72 -8.49 -14.90 0.58
CA VAL A 72 -7.49 -14.49 1.58
C VAL A 72 -7.56 -15.44 2.77
N ASN A 73 -6.60 -15.37 3.70
CA ASN A 73 -6.53 -16.31 4.82
C ASN A 73 -6.79 -15.63 6.17
N VAL A 74 -6.09 -14.53 6.47
CA VAL A 74 -6.20 -13.81 7.75
C VAL A 74 -6.96 -12.51 7.55
N THR A 75 -8.04 -12.31 8.29
CA THR A 75 -8.96 -11.16 8.15
C THR A 75 -9.41 -10.56 9.49
N ALA A 76 -8.85 -11.03 10.60
CA ALA A 76 -9.17 -10.57 11.94
C ALA A 76 -7.87 -10.28 12.71
N PRO A 77 -7.91 -9.37 13.71
CA PRO A 77 -6.74 -9.10 14.53
C PRO A 77 -6.41 -10.33 15.39
N GLY A 78 -5.15 -10.49 15.74
CA GLY A 78 -4.71 -11.56 16.61
C GLY A 78 -3.33 -12.11 16.29
N PHE A 79 -2.94 -13.08 17.13
CA PHE A 79 -1.73 -13.86 16.95
C PHE A 79 -2.05 -15.14 16.17
N TYR A 80 -1.27 -15.41 15.12
CA TYR A 80 -1.40 -16.58 14.27
C TYR A 80 -0.07 -17.33 14.21
N ASN A 81 -0.11 -18.61 14.54
CA ASN A 81 0.97 -19.58 14.33
C ASN A 81 0.43 -20.90 13.74
N ASN A 82 -0.83 -20.93 13.34
CA ASN A 82 -1.49 -22.03 12.67
C ASN A 82 -2.41 -21.45 11.60
N TYR A 83 -2.16 -21.80 10.35
CA TYR A 83 -2.86 -21.30 9.17
C TYR A 83 -3.82 -22.35 8.60
N THR A 84 -3.93 -23.52 9.22
CA THR A 84 -4.80 -24.60 8.75
C THR A 84 -6.27 -24.17 8.77
N GLY A 85 -6.97 -24.38 7.65
CA GLY A 85 -8.40 -24.07 7.53
C GLY A 85 -8.73 -22.58 7.46
N LEU A 86 -7.73 -21.69 7.47
CA LEU A 86 -7.95 -20.26 7.28
C LEU A 86 -8.29 -19.97 5.82
N LEU A 87 -9.56 -19.66 5.56
CA LEU A 87 -10.04 -19.21 4.27
C LEU A 87 -11.14 -18.19 4.47
N SER A 88 -11.02 -17.07 3.78
CA SER A 88 -11.99 -15.99 3.70
C SER A 88 -11.94 -15.37 2.31
N THR A 89 -12.85 -14.44 2.04
CA THR A 89 -12.98 -13.83 0.72
C THR A 89 -13.25 -12.34 0.85
N LEU A 90 -12.44 -11.54 0.15
CA LEU A 90 -12.75 -10.14 -0.09
C LEU A 90 -13.66 -10.03 -1.33
N PRO A 91 -14.81 -9.33 -1.26
CA PRO A 91 -15.72 -9.22 -2.39
C PRO A 91 -15.12 -8.40 -3.53
N ALA A 92 -15.60 -8.68 -4.75
CA ALA A 92 -15.35 -7.83 -5.91
C ALA A 92 -15.87 -6.40 -5.69
N GLY A 93 -15.30 -5.43 -6.39
CA GLY A 93 -15.65 -4.01 -6.28
C GLY A 93 -14.91 -3.25 -5.19
N LEU A 94 -14.23 -3.94 -4.26
CA LEU A 94 -13.36 -3.29 -3.28
C LEU A 94 -12.15 -2.66 -3.96
N ARG A 95 -11.84 -1.42 -3.56
CA ARG A 95 -10.62 -0.72 -3.98
C ARG A 95 -9.52 -0.95 -2.96
N VAL A 96 -8.41 -1.53 -3.39
CA VAL A 96 -7.35 -2.05 -2.52
C VAL A 96 -5.97 -1.61 -2.95
N ASP A 97 -5.06 -1.52 -1.98
CA ASP A 97 -3.63 -1.46 -2.21
C ASP A 97 -3.03 -2.83 -1.84
N VAL A 98 -2.11 -3.31 -2.66
CA VAL A 98 -1.55 -4.66 -2.60
C VAL A 98 -0.05 -4.57 -2.38
N TYR A 99 0.44 -5.34 -1.41
CA TYR A 99 1.86 -5.42 -1.08
C TYR A 99 2.30 -6.87 -1.03
N TYR A 100 3.55 -7.11 -1.41
CA TYR A 100 4.19 -8.41 -1.31
C TYR A 100 5.30 -8.35 -0.26
N MET A 101 5.33 -9.33 0.64
CA MET A 101 6.38 -9.46 1.63
C MET A 101 7.02 -10.85 1.51
N ARG A 102 8.36 -10.90 1.49
CA ARG A 102 9.11 -12.16 1.39
C ARG A 102 10.35 -12.19 2.27
N PHE A 103 10.73 -13.39 2.66
CA PHE A 103 12.01 -13.67 3.30
C PHE A 103 12.60 -14.97 2.73
N ASP A 104 13.76 -14.89 2.10
CA ASP A 104 14.34 -16.04 1.37
C ASP A 104 15.84 -16.16 1.70
N PRO A 105 16.17 -16.65 2.90
CA PRO A 105 17.55 -16.81 3.32
C PRO A 105 18.13 -18.12 2.77
N GLY A 106 19.41 -18.12 2.40
CA GLY A 106 20.12 -19.35 2.01
C GLY A 106 20.16 -20.39 3.15
N PRO A 107 20.71 -20.04 4.34
CA PRO A 107 20.66 -20.91 5.51
C PRO A 107 19.35 -20.75 6.29
N THR A 108 18.99 -21.75 7.09
CA THR A 108 17.89 -21.60 8.04
C THR A 108 18.22 -20.53 9.07
N THR A 109 17.37 -19.50 9.16
CA THR A 109 17.52 -18.43 10.13
C THR A 109 16.15 -17.86 10.51
N THR A 110 16.12 -17.03 11.55
CA THR A 110 14.91 -16.37 12.04
C THR A 110 15.06 -14.86 11.99
N LYS A 111 14.04 -14.18 11.47
CA LYS A 111 13.97 -12.72 11.43
C LYS A 111 12.59 -12.26 11.86
N ASN A 112 12.57 -11.12 12.54
CA ASN A 112 11.35 -10.46 12.97
C ASN A 112 11.33 -9.00 12.55
N GLY A 113 10.13 -8.45 12.41
CA GLY A 113 9.93 -7.04 12.11
C GLY A 113 8.45 -6.72 11.95
N SER A 114 8.17 -5.48 11.59
CA SER A 114 6.79 -5.07 11.36
C SER A 114 6.66 -4.08 10.22
N VAL A 115 5.45 -3.98 9.70
CA VAL A 115 5.00 -2.94 8.79
C VAL A 115 3.71 -2.34 9.33
N THR A 116 3.62 -1.02 9.32
CA THR A 116 2.41 -0.26 9.62
C THR A 116 1.95 0.47 8.37
N PHE A 117 0.65 0.35 8.05
CA PHE A 117 0.00 1.05 6.95
C PHE A 117 -0.87 2.20 7.47
N ASP A 118 -1.15 3.17 6.60
CA ASP A 118 -2.05 4.29 6.92
C ASP A 118 -3.54 3.87 6.88
N THR A 119 -3.86 2.87 6.07
CA THR A 119 -5.19 2.26 5.93
C THR A 119 -5.26 0.86 6.54
N PRO A 120 -6.46 0.38 6.94
CA PRO A 120 -6.61 -0.97 7.49
C PRO A 120 -6.23 -2.07 6.48
N ILE A 121 -5.55 -3.09 6.98
CA ILE A 121 -5.37 -4.39 6.33
C ILE A 121 -6.74 -5.07 6.28
N LEU A 122 -7.20 -5.42 5.08
CA LEU A 122 -8.45 -6.13 4.83
C LEU A 122 -8.23 -7.64 4.85
N GLY A 123 -7.05 -8.09 4.41
CA GLY A 123 -6.72 -9.49 4.38
C GLY A 123 -5.23 -9.75 4.15
N ILE A 124 -4.75 -10.89 4.62
CA ILE A 124 -3.40 -11.39 4.35
C ILE A 124 -3.53 -12.77 3.71
N ILE A 125 -2.81 -12.95 2.61
CA ILE A 125 -2.69 -14.20 1.88
C ILE A 125 -1.37 -14.87 2.32
N VAL A 126 -1.48 -16.04 2.92
CA VAL A 126 -0.34 -16.80 3.49
C VAL A 126 -0.22 -18.20 2.91
N HIS A 127 -1.23 -18.70 2.19
CA HIS A 127 -1.20 -20.02 1.57
C HIS A 127 -0.71 -19.97 0.13
N ARG A 128 0.03 -21.01 -0.27
CA ARG A 128 0.57 -21.18 -1.63
C ARG A 128 -0.47 -21.01 -2.73
N SER A 129 -1.62 -21.67 -2.61
CA SER A 129 -2.68 -21.69 -3.62
C SER A 129 -3.22 -20.29 -3.87
N GLU A 130 -3.52 -19.57 -2.80
CA GLU A 130 -4.08 -18.23 -2.84
C GLU A 130 -3.02 -17.23 -3.32
N LEU A 131 -1.75 -17.37 -2.94
CA LEU A 131 -0.64 -16.58 -3.48
C LEU A 131 -0.51 -16.75 -4.99
N HIS A 132 -0.52 -18.00 -5.47
CA HIS A 132 -0.46 -18.30 -6.90
C HIS A 132 -1.67 -17.72 -7.64
N ASN A 133 -2.88 -17.98 -7.15
CA ASN A 133 -4.13 -17.54 -7.75
C ASN A 133 -4.25 -16.00 -7.78
N SER A 134 -3.55 -15.31 -6.88
CA SER A 134 -3.49 -13.85 -6.83
C SER A 134 -2.30 -13.24 -7.56
N ASN A 135 -1.50 -14.01 -8.31
CA ASN A 135 -0.37 -13.46 -9.09
C ASN A 135 -0.79 -12.44 -10.16
N TYR A 136 -2.06 -12.40 -10.59
CA TYR A 136 -2.59 -11.33 -11.45
C TYR A 136 -2.54 -9.94 -10.77
N LEU A 137 -2.42 -9.91 -9.43
CA LEU A 137 -2.20 -8.70 -8.66
C LEU A 137 -0.73 -8.24 -8.67
N GLY A 138 0.19 -9.04 -9.21
CA GLY A 138 1.62 -8.72 -9.24
C GLY A 138 2.00 -7.51 -10.11
N VAL A 139 3.23 -7.05 -9.93
CA VAL A 139 3.85 -6.00 -10.74
C VAL A 139 4.24 -6.55 -12.10
N SER A 140 3.91 -5.82 -13.18
CA SER A 140 4.38 -6.17 -14.51
C SER A 140 5.91 -6.11 -14.57
N GLY A 141 6.55 -7.18 -15.06
CA GLY A 141 8.01 -7.30 -15.11
C GLY A 141 8.65 -7.95 -13.88
N THR A 142 7.89 -8.22 -12.81
CA THR A 142 8.33 -9.06 -11.69
C THR A 142 7.91 -10.50 -11.94
N ALA A 143 8.85 -11.44 -11.90
CA ALA A 143 8.56 -12.86 -11.97
C ALA A 143 8.12 -13.41 -10.60
N TYR A 144 6.95 -14.06 -10.56
CA TYR A 144 6.37 -14.66 -9.36
C TYR A 144 6.32 -16.19 -9.44
N PRO A 145 6.52 -16.91 -8.33
CA PRO A 145 6.38 -18.35 -8.34
C PRO A 145 4.96 -18.78 -8.68
N GLY A 146 4.86 -19.73 -9.60
CA GLY A 146 3.63 -20.48 -9.87
C GLY A 146 3.43 -21.64 -8.91
N ILE A 147 2.27 -22.29 -8.97
CA ILE A 147 1.90 -23.41 -8.10
C ILE A 147 2.93 -24.55 -8.10
N THR A 148 3.63 -24.81 -9.21
CA THR A 148 4.55 -25.94 -9.35
C THR A 148 5.96 -25.72 -8.77
N HIS A 149 6.31 -24.51 -8.30
CA HIS A 149 7.69 -24.19 -7.96
C HIS A 149 8.15 -24.78 -6.62
N SER A 150 7.30 -24.74 -5.58
CA SER A 150 7.57 -25.42 -4.30
C SER A 150 6.28 -25.52 -3.47
N SER A 151 6.17 -26.57 -2.66
CA SER A 151 5.10 -26.70 -1.66
C SER A 151 5.33 -25.82 -0.41
N LEU A 152 6.56 -25.36 -0.20
CA LEU A 152 6.99 -24.51 0.92
C LEU A 152 6.90 -23.02 0.58
N ILE A 153 5.93 -22.63 -0.25
CA ILE A 153 5.64 -21.22 -0.52
C ILE A 153 4.44 -20.84 0.34
N GLY A 154 4.60 -19.81 1.15
CA GLY A 154 3.58 -19.38 2.10
C GLY A 154 4.18 -19.26 3.48
N LEU A 155 3.37 -19.53 4.50
CA LEU A 155 3.80 -19.65 5.89
C LEU A 155 3.53 -21.05 6.44
N GLU A 156 4.47 -21.54 7.26
CA GLU A 156 4.46 -22.87 7.85
C GLU A 156 3.92 -22.82 9.29
N ASN A 157 3.05 -23.77 9.62
CA ASN A 157 2.49 -23.90 10.96
C ASN A 157 3.59 -24.10 12.02
N SER A 158 3.40 -23.49 13.19
CA SER A 158 4.31 -23.50 14.35
C SER A 158 5.67 -22.83 14.15
N GLN A 159 6.14 -22.66 12.91
CA GLN A 159 7.40 -22.01 12.58
C GLN A 159 7.21 -20.51 12.40
N ASP A 160 6.26 -20.14 11.54
CA ASP A 160 6.09 -18.75 11.12
C ASP A 160 4.90 -18.15 11.84
N LYS A 161 5.14 -16.98 12.40
CA LYS A 161 4.16 -16.29 13.22
C LYS A 161 3.89 -14.93 12.62
N ILE A 162 2.63 -14.56 12.65
CA ILE A 162 2.22 -13.19 12.40
C ILE A 162 1.32 -12.71 13.53
N THR A 163 1.42 -11.42 13.84
CA THR A 163 0.48 -10.73 14.72
C THR A 163 -0.11 -9.55 13.98
N LEU A 164 -1.43 -9.57 13.80
CA LEU A 164 -2.18 -8.47 13.23
C LEU A 164 -2.75 -7.62 14.37
N SER A 165 -2.41 -6.33 14.39
CA SER A 165 -2.81 -5.39 15.44
C SER A 165 -4.33 -5.20 15.51
N GLY A 166 -4.83 -4.79 16.68
CA GLY A 166 -6.27 -4.59 16.91
C GLY A 166 -6.93 -3.52 16.03
N ASP A 167 -6.16 -2.54 15.55
CA ASP A 167 -6.61 -1.53 14.58
C ASP A 167 -6.49 -1.99 13.12
N MET A 168 -6.03 -3.23 12.90
CA MET A 168 -5.77 -3.84 11.59
C MET A 168 -4.73 -3.11 10.74
N LYS A 169 -3.90 -2.22 11.30
CA LYS A 169 -2.94 -1.43 10.49
C LYS A 169 -1.51 -1.93 10.55
N THR A 170 -1.16 -2.71 11.56
CA THR A 170 0.21 -3.17 11.80
C THR A 170 0.27 -4.68 11.72
N LEU A 171 1.11 -5.17 10.81
CA LEU A 171 1.49 -6.57 10.73
C LEU A 171 2.88 -6.74 11.32
N THR A 172 2.99 -7.56 12.35
CA THR A 172 4.28 -8.02 12.90
C THR A 172 4.53 -9.45 12.45
N VAL A 173 5.76 -9.75 12.04
CA VAL A 173 6.19 -11.06 11.57
C VAL A 173 7.36 -11.58 12.42
N ASP A 174 7.40 -12.89 12.65
CA ASP A 174 8.51 -13.65 13.22
C ASP A 174 8.59 -14.97 12.43
N TRP A 175 9.52 -15.02 11.48
CA TRP A 175 9.59 -16.03 10.44
C TRP A 175 10.87 -16.84 10.54
N ARG A 176 10.76 -18.17 10.43
CA ARG A 176 11.88 -19.10 10.45
C ARG A 176 11.95 -19.84 9.13
N ALA A 177 12.68 -19.25 8.20
CA ALA A 177 12.79 -19.71 6.83
C ALA A 177 14.17 -20.28 6.49
N SER A 178 14.21 -21.09 5.44
CA SER A 178 15.34 -21.33 4.53
C SER A 178 14.80 -21.30 3.10
N SER A 179 15.67 -21.27 2.09
CA SER A 179 15.25 -21.33 0.69
C SER A 179 14.33 -22.54 0.44
N PRO A 180 13.12 -22.36 -0.12
CA PRO A 180 12.68 -21.27 -1.00
C PRO A 180 12.14 -20.01 -0.32
N GLY A 181 12.06 -19.97 1.00
CA GLY A 181 11.64 -18.80 1.77
C GLY A 181 10.13 -18.59 1.91
N ASP A 182 9.78 -17.75 2.88
CA ASP A 182 8.41 -17.39 3.24
C ASP A 182 7.92 -16.23 2.40
N ARG A 183 6.63 -16.25 2.07
CA ARG A 183 6.01 -15.22 1.24
C ARG A 183 4.57 -14.99 1.66
N ILE A 184 4.15 -13.73 1.70
CA ILE A 184 2.76 -13.34 1.90
C ILE A 184 2.39 -12.20 0.95
N ARG A 185 1.08 -12.01 0.76
CA ARG A 185 0.51 -10.83 0.11
C ARG A 185 -0.45 -10.14 1.07
N ILE A 186 -0.27 -8.84 1.25
CA ILE A 186 -1.03 -8.01 2.19
C ILE A 186 -1.96 -7.12 1.38
N ILE A 187 -3.25 -7.16 1.71
CA ILE A 187 -4.30 -6.38 1.05
C ILE A 187 -4.80 -5.33 2.04
N THR A 188 -4.66 -4.06 1.70
CA THR A 188 -5.16 -2.95 2.51
C THR A 188 -6.29 -2.23 1.79
N LEU A 189 -7.12 -1.50 2.53
CA LEU A 189 -8.11 -0.61 1.95
C LEU A 189 -7.38 0.51 1.20
N SER A 190 -7.73 0.77 -0.05
CA SER A 190 -7.13 1.90 -0.75
C SER A 190 -7.80 3.19 -0.33
N ALA A 191 -7.00 4.17 0.11
CA ALA A 191 -7.51 5.52 0.33
C ALA A 191 -8.06 6.09 -1.00
N ILE A 192 -9.30 6.54 -0.96
CA ILE A 192 -9.86 7.35 -2.06
C ILE A 192 -9.24 8.74 -1.89
N PRO A 193 -8.52 9.29 -2.89
CA PRO A 193 -8.08 10.67 -2.82
C PRO A 193 -9.32 11.53 -2.59
N GLU A 194 -9.37 12.30 -1.50
CA GLU A 194 -10.52 13.16 -1.25
C GLU A 194 -10.71 14.04 -2.48
N PRO A 195 -11.92 14.10 -3.05
CA PRO A 195 -12.11 14.81 -4.29
C PRO A 195 -11.77 16.29 -4.05
N THR A 196 -10.95 16.83 -4.94
CA THR A 196 -10.52 18.24 -5.00
C THR A 196 -11.68 19.24 -4.98
N SER A 197 -12.93 18.78 -5.03
CA SER A 197 -14.15 19.52 -4.73
C SER A 197 -14.13 20.25 -3.38
N LEU A 198 -13.50 19.72 -2.33
CA LEU A 198 -13.38 20.46 -1.05
C LEU A 198 -12.46 21.68 -1.17
N LEU A 199 -11.37 21.55 -1.93
CA LEU A 199 -10.47 22.66 -2.25
C LEU A 199 -11.13 23.68 -3.18
N LEU A 200 -11.90 23.24 -4.18
CA LEU A 200 -12.69 24.13 -5.05
C LEU A 200 -13.80 24.85 -4.28
N PHE A 201 -14.45 24.17 -3.32
CA PHE A 201 -15.44 24.78 -2.45
C PHE A 201 -14.81 25.86 -1.55
N ALA A 202 -13.67 25.56 -0.92
CA ALA A 202 -12.93 26.52 -0.10
C ALA A 202 -12.41 27.72 -0.93
N ALA A 203 -11.89 27.47 -2.13
CA ALA A 203 -11.47 28.51 -3.05
C ALA A 203 -12.65 29.37 -3.53
N GLY A 204 -13.81 28.75 -3.78
CA GLY A 204 -15.06 29.44 -4.15
C GLY A 204 -15.55 30.38 -3.05
N LEU A 205 -15.51 29.96 -1.78
CA LEU A 205 -15.85 30.81 -0.64
C LEU A 205 -14.89 31.99 -0.46
N ALA A 206 -13.58 31.77 -0.61
CA ALA A 206 -12.58 32.84 -0.55
C ALA A 206 -12.75 33.87 -1.68
N GLY A 207 -13.06 33.41 -2.90
CA GLY A 207 -13.33 34.27 -4.05
C GLY A 207 -14.60 35.11 -3.88
N ALA A 208 -15.66 34.56 -3.30
CA ALA A 208 -16.92 35.27 -3.03
C ALA A 208 -16.75 36.36 -1.95
N GLY A 209 -15.96 36.11 -0.89
CA GLY A 209 -15.67 37.10 0.16
C GLY A 209 -14.94 38.34 -0.35
N LEU A 210 -14.01 38.17 -1.29
CA LEU A 210 -13.29 39.28 -1.94
C LEU A 210 -14.19 40.10 -2.88
N GLY A 211 -15.21 39.48 -3.49
CA GLY A 211 -16.18 40.14 -4.36
C GLY A 211 -17.15 41.07 -3.63
N VAL A 212 -17.53 40.71 -2.40
CA VAL A 212 -18.45 41.52 -1.57
C VAL A 212 -17.74 42.78 -1.05
N HIS A 213 -16.44 42.74 -0.80
CA HIS A 213 -15.71 43.89 -0.24
C HIS A 213 -15.51 45.05 -1.23
N ARG A 214 -15.62 44.81 -2.54
CA ARG A 214 -15.41 45.82 -3.59
C ARG A 214 -16.62 46.73 -3.88
N ARG A 215 -17.79 46.49 -3.29
CA ARG A 215 -19.03 47.25 -3.57
C ARG A 215 -19.36 48.36 -2.56
N ARG A 216 -18.39 48.86 -1.80
CA ARG A 216 -18.59 50.03 -0.92
C ARG A 216 -17.56 51.13 -1.17
N ARG A 217 -17.73 51.89 -2.25
CA ARG A 217 -17.43 53.33 -2.29
C ARG A 217 -18.40 54.00 -3.28
N ALA A 218 -19.30 54.81 -2.72
CA ALA A 218 -20.00 55.88 -3.41
C ALA A 218 -19.03 57.04 -3.66
#